data_AF-A0A6M8NB04-F1
#
_entry.id   AF-A0A6M8NB04-F1
#
_cell.length_a   1.000
_cell.length_b   1.000
_cell.length_c   1.000
_cell.angle_alpha   90.00
_cell.angle_beta   90.00
_cell.angle_gamma   90.00
#
_symmetry.space_group_name_H-M   'P 1'
#
loop_
_entity.id
_entity.type
_entity.pdbx_description
1 polymer ?
#
loop_
_entity_poly.entity_id
_entity_poly.type
_entity_poly.pdbx_seq_one_letter_code
_entity_poly.pdbx_strand_id
1 'polypeptide(L)' 'MTKADFVEKLKDLKMTQVEFCSLVGKKNNVLNGYTYEDTLPLWYEKTLSLLETIREQKLEIEILKKMLIEKGKK' A
#
# COMPACT_ATOMS: atom_id res chain seq x y z
N MET A 1 9.97 9.73 -5.16
CA MET A 1 10.62 8.64 -4.40
C MET A 1 11.57 7.82 -5.27
N THR A 2 12.61 7.23 -4.70
CA THR A 2 13.48 6.25 -5.40
C THR A 2 12.86 4.86 -5.44
N LYS A 3 13.41 3.95 -6.25
CA LYS A 3 13.00 2.54 -6.23
C LYS A 3 13.30 1.86 -4.89
N ALA A 4 14.38 2.24 -4.21
CA ALA A 4 14.67 1.77 -2.85
C ALA A 4 13.55 2.16 -1.88
N ASP A 5 13.18 3.44 -1.84
CA ASP A 5 12.09 3.94 -0.98
C ASP A 5 10.77 3.21 -1.28
N PHE A 6 10.49 2.97 -2.56
CA PHE A 6 9.30 2.25 -2.99
C PHE A 6 9.27 0.81 -2.47
N VAL A 7 10.39 0.09 -2.57
CA VAL A 7 10.50 -1.30 -2.08
C VAL A 7 10.37 -1.35 -0.55
N GLU A 8 10.90 -0.36 0.17
CA GLU A 8 10.72 -0.27 1.63
C GLU A 8 9.27 -0.03 2.01
N LYS A 9 8.60 0.93 1.37
CA LYS A 9 7.16 1.18 1.63
C LYS A 9 6.27 -0.03 1.34
N LEU A 10 6.60 -0.82 0.32
CA LEU A 10 5.90 -2.07 0.07
C LEU A 10 6.04 -3.07 1.23
N LYS A 11 7.23 -3.16 1.84
CA LYS A 11 7.44 -3.99 3.04
C LYS A 11 6.60 -3.51 4.22
N ASP A 12 6.53 -2.20 4.44
CA ASP A 12 5.71 -1.61 5.51
C ASP A 12 4.21 -1.91 5.33
N LEU A 13 3.76 -1.91 4.07
CA LEU A 13 2.41 -2.32 3.67
C LEU A 13 2.20 -3.84 3.65
N LYS A 14 3.24 -4.64 3.94
CA LYS A 14 3.25 -6.11 3.84
C LYS A 14 2.76 -6.59 2.47
N MET A 15 3.17 -5.89 1.42
CA MET A 15 2.79 -6.15 0.03
C MET A 15 4.04 -6.44 -0.80
N THR A 16 3.93 -7.37 -1.74
CA THR A 16 5.00 -7.69 -2.69
C THR A 16 4.97 -6.81 -3.93
N GLN A 17 6.12 -6.74 -4.60
CA GLN A 17 6.29 -6.51 -6.05
C GLN A 17 5.03 -6.82 -6.88
N VAL A 18 4.74 -8.11 -6.88
CA VAL A 18 3.78 -8.74 -7.79
C VAL A 18 2.36 -8.30 -7.45
N GLU A 19 2.02 -8.26 -6.17
CA GLU A 19 0.70 -7.82 -5.70
C GLU A 19 0.45 -6.37 -6.05
N PHE A 20 1.43 -5.48 -5.82
CA PHE A 20 1.31 -4.09 -6.20
C PHE A 20 1.09 -3.93 -7.70
N CYS A 21 1.92 -4.58 -8.52
CA CYS A 21 1.80 -4.49 -9.99
C CYS A 21 0.45 -5.02 -10.48
N SER A 22 -0.02 -6.14 -9.90
CA SER A 22 -1.33 -6.73 -10.22
C SER A 22 -2.47 -5.78 -9.88
N LEU A 23 -2.41 -5.12 -8.71
CA LEU A 23 -3.40 -4.15 -8.27
C LEU A 23 -3.54 -2.98 -9.26
N VAL A 24 -2.43 -2.45 -9.76
CA VAL A 24 -2.43 -1.31 -10.69
C VAL A 24 -2.52 -1.71 -12.16
N GLY A 25 -2.76 -2.99 -12.46
CA GLY A 25 -2.86 -3.50 -13.83
C GLY A 25 -1.56 -3.36 -14.63
N LYS A 26 -0.39 -3.41 -13.97
CA LYS A 26 0.94 -3.35 -14.59
C LYS A 26 1.60 -4.72 -14.58
N LYS A 27 2.50 -4.94 -15.53
CA LYS A 27 3.34 -6.15 -15.55
C LYS A 27 4.36 -6.08 -14.43
N ASN A 28 4.67 -7.22 -13.81
CA ASN A 28 5.63 -7.32 -12.71
C ASN A 28 7.04 -6.80 -13.06
N ASN A 29 7.43 -6.85 -14.33
CA ASN A 29 8.73 -6.40 -14.82
C ASN A 29 8.81 -4.87 -15.06
N VAL A 30 7.77 -4.10 -14.74
CA VAL A 30 7.74 -2.65 -14.95
C VAL A 30 8.87 -1.92 -14.19
N LEU A 31 9.37 -2.51 -13.09
CA LEU A 31 10.49 -1.96 -12.31
C LEU A 31 11.85 -2.51 -12.73
N ASN A 32 11.94 -3.42 -13.71
CA ASN A 32 13.22 -3.97 -14.17
C ASN A 32 14.07 -2.93 -14.92
N GLY A 33 13.43 -1.91 -15.50
CA GLY A 33 14.12 -0.80 -16.17
C GLY A 33 14.66 0.27 -15.22
N TYR A 34 14.45 0.13 -13.91
CA TYR A 34 14.88 1.09 -12.90
C TYR A 34 15.93 0.48 -11.97
N THR A 35 17.04 1.17 -11.75
CA THR A 35 18.00 0.91 -10.68
C THR A 35 17.39 1.32 -9.32
N TYR A 36 18.02 0.92 -8.21
CA TYR A 36 17.53 1.24 -6.87
C TYR A 36 17.54 2.75 -6.56
N GLU A 37 18.44 3.48 -7.18
CA GLU A 37 18.63 4.93 -7.01
C GLU A 37 17.73 5.75 -7.94
N ASP A 38 17.18 5.12 -8.98
CA ASP A 38 16.35 5.81 -9.95
C ASP A 38 15.08 6.34 -9.29
N THR A 39 14.74 7.58 -9.64
CA THR A 39 13.47 8.18 -9.25
C THR A 39 12.34 7.54 -10.03
N LEU A 40 11.35 7.02 -9.31
CA LEU A 40 10.15 6.47 -9.92
C LEU A 40 9.16 7.57 -10.31
N PRO A 41 8.34 7.35 -11.35
CA PRO A 41 7.23 8.23 -11.68
C PRO A 41 6.30 8.50 -10.49
N LEU A 42 5.79 9.74 -10.39
CA LEU A 42 4.96 10.23 -9.29
C LEU A 42 3.73 9.36 -8.98
N TRP A 43 3.22 8.60 -9.96
CA TRP A 43 2.06 7.74 -9.74
C TRP A 43 2.34 6.62 -8.74
N TYR A 44 3.57 6.10 -8.64
CA TYR A 44 3.93 5.10 -7.63
C TYR A 44 3.70 5.62 -6.22
N GLU A 45 4.17 6.85 -5.97
CA GLU A 45 4.04 7.53 -4.68
C GLU A 45 2.57 7.78 -4.33
N LYS A 46 1.79 8.30 -5.29
CA LYS A 46 0.35 8.54 -5.11
C LYS A 46 -0.41 7.26 -4.82
N THR A 47 -0.11 6.17 -5.51
CA THR A 47 -0.77 4.88 -5.27
C THR A 47 -0.41 4.34 -3.88
N LEU A 48 0.85 4.44 -3.45
CA LEU A 48 1.24 4.00 -2.12
C LEU A 48 0.51 4.80 -1.03
N SER A 49 0.43 6.12 -1.15
CA SER A 49 -0.32 6.95 -0.19
C SER A 49 -1.80 6.58 -0.12
N LEU A 50 -2.43 6.26 -1.25
CA LEU A 50 -3.81 5.75 -1.25
C LEU A 50 -3.94 4.41 -0.53
N LEU A 51 -2.95 3.51 -0.68
CA LEU A 51 -2.94 2.22 0.03
C LEU A 51 -2.76 2.37 1.53
N GLU A 52 -1.92 3.31 1.96
CA GLU A 52 -1.75 3.69 3.37
C GLU A 52 -3.09 4.18 3.95
N THR A 53 -3.76 5.13 3.29
CA THR A 53 -5.08 5.62 3.72
C THR A 53 -6.14 4.52 3.79
N ILE A 54 -6.20 3.61 2.79
CA ILE A 54 -7.14 2.49 2.80
C ILE A 54 -6.88 1.56 3.99
N ARG A 55 -5.61 1.32 4.34
CA ARG A 55 -5.24 0.49 5.48
C ARG A 55 -5.67 1.12 6.80
N GLU A 56 -5.48 2.42 6.96
CA GLU A 56 -5.93 3.18 8.14
C GLU A 56 -7.45 3.12 8.28
N GLN A 57 -8.18 3.40 7.20
CA GLN A 57 -9.64 3.33 7.20
C GLN A 57 -10.16 1.93 7.54
N LYS A 58 -9.51 0.86 7.05
CA LYS A 58 -9.85 -0.51 7.44
C LYS A 58 -9.67 -0.74 8.94
N LEU A 59 -8.59 -0.22 9.53
CA LEU A 59 -8.36 -0.33 10.97
C LEU A 59 -9.44 0.43 11.76
N GLU A 60 -9.78 1.65 11.35
CA GLU A 60 -10.85 2.44 11.96
C GLU A 60 -12.19 1.70 11.90
N ILE A 61 -12.55 1.12 10.76
CA ILE A 61 -13.78 0.34 10.60
C ILE A 61 -13.80 -0.85 11.57
N GLU A 62 -12.68 -1.56 11.72
CA GLU A 62 -12.59 -2.70 12.66
C GLU A 62 -12.72 -2.25 14.13
N ILE A 63 -12.17 -1.09 14.50
CA ILE A 63 -12.36 -0.49 15.82
C ILE A 63 -13.85 -0.14 16.02
N LEU A 64 -14.47 0.53 15.06
CA LEU A 64 -15.89 0.90 15.12
C LEU A 64 -16.80 -0.32 15.26
N LYS A 65 -16.54 -1.40 14.51
CA LYS A 65 -17.26 -2.68 14.62
C LYS A 65 -17.18 -3.25 16.04
N LYS A 66 -15.99 -3.27 16.65
CA LYS A 66 -15.81 -3.74 18.03
C LYS A 66 -16.60 -2.91 19.04
N MET A 67 -16.55 -1.58 18.91
CA MET A 67 -17.32 -0.66 19.77
C MET A 67 -18.83 -0.87 19.65
N LEU A 68 -19.35 -1.13 18.45
CA LEU A 68 -20.77 -1.41 18.23
C LEU A 68 -21.19 -2.75 18.87
N ILE A 69 -20.37 -3.80 18.74
CA ILE A 69 -20.63 -5.10 19.37
C ILE A 69 -20.66 -4.98 20.89
N GLU A 70 -19.75 -4.20 21.49
CA GLU A 70 -19.71 -3.97 22.93
C GLU A 70 -20.91 -3.17 23.45
N LYS A 71 -21.41 -2.21 22.65
CA LYS A 71 -22.63 -1.47 22.99
C LYS A 71 -23.89 -2.32 22.94
N GLY A 72 -23.99 -3.29 22.03
CA GLY A 72 -25.15 -4.19 21.92
C GLY A 72 -25.21 -5.29 23.00
N LYS A 73 -24.17 -5.41 23.84
CA LYS A 73 -24.11 -6.38 24.96
C LYS A 73 -24.46 -5.76 26.33
N LYS A 74 -24.75 -4.47 26.39
CA LYS A 74 -25.23 -3.76 27.59
C LYS A 74 -26.70 -3.42 27.43
#